data_AF-A0A3S8ZVI1-F1
#
_entry.id   AF-A0A3S8ZVI1-F1
#
_cell.length_a   1.000
_cell.length_b   1.000
_cell.length_c   1.000
_cell.angle_alpha   90.00
_cell.angle_beta   90.00
_cell.angle_gamma   90.00
#
_symmetry.space_group_name_H-M   'P 1'
#
loop_
_entity.id
_entity.type
_entity.pdbx_description
1 polymer ?
#
loop_
_entity_poly.entity_id
_entity_poly.type
_entity_poly.pdbx_seq_one_letter_code
_entity_poly.pdbx_strand_id
1 'polypeptide(L)'
;MKHTLKLALAGLFLACSSLASAAMYHVNVDTRTLDGQGGFVAFGLNGLSDSPLLSALVSQYRGSSLESIDIDNTFNVSGHLSSVLKLENRELNQFTQGVIFGKQLQFDVEFAGEQSLIGSGTRFALALYDRSFAALLSNDPTGAAVLAEFTSGQAVDFKTITDAQGNIMATITPVPEPETYALVGLGLLGLVMRRRMMGADLYGKTV
;
A
#
# COMPACT_ATOMS: atom_id res chain seq x y z
N MET A 1 -40.58 -4.06 23.09
CA MET A 1 -40.04 -4.44 21.75
C MET A 1 -39.35 -3.30 20.98
N LYS A 2 -39.67 -2.01 21.15
CA LYS A 2 -39.02 -0.91 20.39
C LYS A 2 -37.57 -0.58 20.83
N HIS A 3 -37.16 -1.01 22.03
CA HIS A 3 -35.83 -0.70 22.61
C HIS A 3 -34.73 -1.68 22.21
N THR A 4 -35.06 -2.95 21.95
CA THR A 4 -34.09 -3.99 21.56
C THR A 4 -33.55 -3.79 20.13
N LEU A 5 -34.39 -3.27 19.22
CA LEU A 5 -34.00 -2.95 17.84
C LEU A 5 -32.99 -1.79 17.77
N LYS A 6 -33.11 -0.79 18.67
CA LYS A 6 -32.18 0.35 18.76
C LYS A 6 -30.83 -0.09 19.33
N LEU A 7 -30.83 -1.02 20.28
CA LEU A 7 -29.60 -1.59 20.87
C LEU A 7 -28.83 -2.45 19.87
N ALA A 8 -29.52 -3.30 19.10
CA ALA A 8 -28.89 -4.13 18.07
C ALA A 8 -28.29 -3.28 16.92
N LEU A 9 -28.95 -2.19 16.55
CA LEU A 9 -28.42 -1.25 15.55
C LEU A 9 -27.23 -0.45 16.09
N ALA A 10 -27.27 -0.02 17.36
CA ALA A 10 -26.14 0.65 18.01
C ALA A 10 -24.92 -0.27 18.17
N GLY A 11 -25.12 -1.57 18.45
CA GLY A 11 -24.05 -2.56 18.52
C GLY A 11 -23.35 -2.81 17.17
N LEU A 12 -24.08 -2.71 16.05
CA LEU A 12 -23.50 -2.85 14.71
C LEU A 12 -22.66 -1.62 14.31
N PHE A 13 -23.00 -0.42 14.80
CA PHE A 13 -22.21 0.80 14.56
C PHE A 13 -20.96 0.92 15.47
N LEU A 14 -20.99 0.32 16.66
CA LEU A 14 -19.87 0.33 17.61
C LEU A 14 -18.76 -0.69 17.30
N ALA A 15 -18.98 -1.62 16.39
CA ALA A 15 -17.96 -2.58 15.96
C ALA A 15 -16.98 -2.02 14.90
N CYS A 16 -17.19 -0.80 14.41
CA CYS A 16 -16.32 -0.16 13.40
C CYS A 16 -15.16 0.66 13.98
N SER A 17 -14.97 0.70 15.30
CA SER A 17 -13.90 1.49 15.92
C SER A 17 -12.64 0.64 16.16
N SER A 18 -11.61 0.99 15.37
CA SER A 18 -10.18 0.77 15.57
C SER A 18 -9.66 -0.67 15.50
N LEU A 19 -9.47 -1.17 14.29
CA LEU A 19 -8.17 -1.71 13.93
C LEU A 19 -7.49 -0.62 13.10
N ALA A 20 -6.27 -0.22 13.47
CA ALA A 20 -5.44 0.58 12.58
C ALA A 20 -5.21 -0.28 11.35
N SER A 21 -6.02 -0.10 10.31
CA SER A 21 -5.89 -0.92 9.13
C SER A 21 -4.66 -0.45 8.37
N ALA A 22 -3.79 -1.39 8.06
CA ALA A 22 -2.63 -1.12 7.26
C ALA A 22 -3.11 -0.87 5.82
N ALA A 23 -2.77 0.30 5.28
CA ALA A 23 -3.21 0.66 3.94
C ALA A 23 -2.30 -0.05 2.92
N MET A 24 -2.87 -1.00 2.19
CA MET A 24 -2.18 -1.73 1.13
C MET A 24 -2.49 -1.11 -0.24
N TYR A 25 -1.44 -0.97 -1.06
CA TYR A 25 -1.50 -0.42 -2.41
C TYR A 25 -0.85 -1.37 -3.38
N HIS A 26 -1.53 -1.65 -4.48
CA HIS A 26 -0.94 -2.32 -5.62
C HIS A 26 -0.27 -1.28 -6.51
N VAL A 27 1.03 -1.46 -6.76
CA VAL A 27 1.85 -0.57 -7.57
C VAL A 27 2.26 -1.28 -8.85
N ASN A 28 2.10 -0.58 -9.96
CA ASN A 28 2.37 -1.10 -11.28
C ASN A 28 3.11 -0.05 -12.12
N VAL A 29 4.33 -0.39 -12.52
CA VAL A 29 5.23 0.48 -13.29
C VAL A 29 5.40 -0.07 -14.70
N ASP A 30 5.11 0.74 -15.71
CA ASP A 30 5.35 0.42 -17.13
C ASP A 30 6.85 0.50 -17.42
N THR A 31 7.47 -0.67 -17.57
CA THR A 31 8.89 -0.81 -17.88
C THR A 31 9.12 -1.37 -19.29
N ARG A 32 8.14 -1.27 -20.19
CA ARG A 32 8.22 -1.84 -21.56
C ARG A 32 9.41 -1.32 -22.35
N THR A 33 9.79 -0.06 -22.14
CA THR A 33 10.94 0.58 -22.79
C THR A 33 12.29 0.06 -22.27
N LEU A 34 12.28 -0.68 -21.16
CA LEU A 34 13.47 -1.28 -20.52
C LEU A 34 13.52 -2.80 -20.70
N ASP A 35 12.61 -3.42 -21.45
CA ASP A 35 12.50 -4.89 -21.55
C ASP A 35 13.83 -5.54 -21.97
N GLY A 36 14.35 -6.44 -21.13
CA GLY A 36 15.64 -7.10 -21.32
C GLY A 36 16.88 -6.30 -20.87
N GLN A 37 16.72 -5.04 -20.44
CA GLN A 37 17.81 -4.22 -19.91
C GLN A 37 18.14 -4.62 -18.47
N GLY A 38 19.43 -4.71 -18.15
CA GLY A 38 19.92 -4.87 -16.78
C GLY A 38 20.06 -3.54 -16.06
N GLY A 39 19.76 -3.51 -14.77
CA GLY A 39 19.84 -2.32 -13.93
C GLY A 39 19.54 -2.62 -12.47
N PHE A 40 19.03 -1.64 -11.74
CA PHE A 40 18.69 -1.78 -10.33
C PHE A 40 17.29 -1.26 -10.02
N VAL A 41 16.66 -1.88 -9.03
CA VAL A 41 15.52 -1.30 -8.30
C VAL A 41 15.98 -0.92 -6.91
N ALA A 42 15.65 0.29 -6.48
CA ALA A 42 16.02 0.79 -5.16
C ALA A 42 14.78 1.26 -4.41
N PHE A 43 14.57 0.74 -3.20
CA PHE A 43 13.49 1.13 -2.31
C PHE A 43 14.04 1.89 -1.10
N GLY A 44 13.31 2.89 -0.62
CA GLY A 44 13.63 3.61 0.61
C GLY A 44 12.39 4.15 1.31
N LEU A 45 12.44 4.24 2.63
CA LEU A 45 11.41 4.84 3.47
C LEU A 45 12.09 5.80 4.47
N ASN A 46 12.22 7.07 4.11
CA ASN A 46 13.07 8.01 4.83
C ASN A 46 12.29 9.24 5.30
N GLY A 47 12.53 9.66 6.53
CA GLY A 47 11.96 10.87 7.15
C GLY A 47 13.03 11.62 7.94
N LEU A 48 12.66 12.78 8.49
CA LEU A 48 13.50 13.49 9.47
C LEU A 48 13.37 12.87 10.86
N SER A 49 14.26 13.24 11.79
CA SER A 49 14.34 12.65 13.14
C SER A 49 13.07 12.78 13.99
N ASP A 50 12.23 13.78 13.71
CA ASP A 50 10.96 14.03 14.38
C ASP A 50 9.75 13.42 13.63
N SER A 51 9.99 12.64 12.57
CA SER A 51 8.91 11.99 11.83
C SER A 51 8.27 10.87 12.66
N PRO A 52 6.94 10.71 12.60
CA PRO A 52 6.27 9.57 13.23
C PRO A 52 6.81 8.23 12.72
N LEU A 53 6.86 7.22 13.57
CA LEU A 53 7.39 5.91 13.17
C LEU A 53 6.47 5.26 12.12
N LEU A 54 7.05 4.92 10.99
CA LEU A 54 6.37 4.32 9.84
C LEU A 54 7.17 3.12 9.32
N SER A 55 6.45 2.09 8.93
CA SER A 55 6.99 0.91 8.26
C SER A 55 6.31 0.70 6.91
N ALA A 56 7.07 0.16 5.97
CA ALA A 56 6.59 -0.26 4.66
C ALA A 56 6.96 -1.73 4.44
N LEU A 57 5.97 -2.55 4.10
CA LEU A 57 6.16 -3.93 3.67
C LEU A 57 5.94 -4.00 2.15
N VAL A 58 6.99 -4.32 1.42
CA VAL A 58 6.94 -4.55 -0.03
C VAL A 58 6.87 -6.05 -0.28
N SER A 59 5.87 -6.49 -1.04
CA SER A 59 5.61 -7.90 -1.31
C SER A 59 5.08 -8.13 -2.73
N GLN A 60 4.88 -9.40 -3.11
CA GLN A 60 4.33 -9.80 -4.41
C GLN A 60 5.09 -9.20 -5.62
N TYR A 61 6.39 -8.96 -5.44
CA TYR A 61 7.24 -8.37 -6.45
C TYR A 61 7.38 -9.31 -7.66
N ARG A 62 7.17 -8.76 -8.85
CA ARG A 62 7.24 -9.49 -10.12
C ARG A 62 7.48 -8.51 -11.28
N GLY A 63 7.75 -9.07 -12.46
CA GLY A 63 7.94 -8.29 -13.68
C GLY A 63 9.39 -7.97 -14.03
N SER A 64 10.34 -8.55 -13.29
CA SER A 64 11.76 -8.55 -13.61
C SER A 64 12.38 -9.88 -13.16
N SER A 65 13.55 -10.21 -13.69
CA SER A 65 14.39 -11.29 -13.13
C SER A 65 15.34 -10.70 -12.10
N LEU A 66 15.36 -11.27 -10.90
CA LEU A 66 16.25 -10.81 -9.83
C LEU A 66 17.69 -11.26 -10.09
N GLU A 67 18.63 -10.33 -10.04
CA GLU A 67 20.08 -10.59 -9.98
C GLU A 67 20.55 -10.54 -8.51
N SER A 68 21.84 -10.29 -8.26
CA SER A 68 22.35 -10.12 -6.90
C SER A 68 21.88 -8.81 -6.26
N ILE A 69 21.69 -8.83 -4.94
CA ILE A 69 21.54 -7.61 -4.14
C ILE A 69 22.83 -6.80 -4.23
N ASP A 70 22.71 -5.49 -4.41
CA ASP A 70 23.84 -4.59 -4.26
C ASP A 70 24.04 -4.26 -2.78
N ILE A 71 25.02 -4.91 -2.18
CA ILE A 71 25.29 -4.82 -0.74
C ILE A 71 25.84 -3.45 -0.35
N ASP A 72 26.55 -2.77 -1.25
CA ASP A 72 27.16 -1.47 -0.95
C ASP A 72 26.11 -0.35 -0.90
N ASN A 73 24.96 -0.57 -1.55
CA ASN A 73 23.82 0.35 -1.60
C ASN A 73 22.59 -0.19 -0.84
N THR A 74 22.78 -1.14 0.08
CA THR A 74 21.72 -1.72 0.91
C THR A 74 22.07 -1.62 2.40
N PHE A 75 21.23 -0.92 3.16
CA PHE A 75 21.45 -0.69 4.59
C PHE A 75 20.13 -0.46 5.34
N ASN A 76 20.09 -0.87 6.61
CA ASN A 76 18.98 -0.65 7.55
C ASN A 76 17.61 -1.14 7.06
N VAL A 77 17.60 -2.28 6.36
CA VAL A 77 16.41 -2.98 5.87
C VAL A 77 16.42 -4.44 6.32
N SER A 78 15.27 -5.09 6.27
CA SER A 78 15.17 -6.52 6.58
C SER A 78 14.30 -7.26 5.57
N GLY A 79 14.56 -8.56 5.40
CA GLY A 79 13.85 -9.37 4.41
C GLY A 79 14.42 -9.27 3.00
N HIS A 80 13.64 -9.72 2.01
CA HIS A 80 14.06 -9.84 0.62
C HIS A 80 12.92 -9.53 -0.34
N LEU A 81 13.24 -8.99 -1.51
CA LEU A 81 12.25 -8.66 -2.52
C LEU A 81 11.54 -9.90 -3.12
N SER A 82 12.19 -11.07 -3.09
CA SER A 82 11.59 -12.34 -3.50
C SER A 82 10.52 -12.87 -2.53
N SER A 83 10.42 -12.30 -1.33
CA SER A 83 9.41 -12.64 -0.33
C SER A 83 8.71 -11.37 0.18
N VAL A 84 9.17 -10.85 1.32
CA VAL A 84 8.72 -9.58 1.88
C VAL A 84 9.96 -8.78 2.25
N LEU A 85 10.04 -7.56 1.72
CA LEU A 85 11.03 -6.55 2.09
C LEU A 85 10.38 -5.59 3.08
N LYS A 86 11.06 -5.33 4.20
CA LYS A 86 10.61 -4.41 5.24
C LYS A 86 11.55 -3.23 5.37
N LEU A 87 10.96 -2.03 5.32
CA LEU A 87 11.63 -0.75 5.54
C LEU A 87 11.01 -0.05 6.75
N GLU A 88 11.82 0.66 7.54
CA GLU A 88 11.38 1.43 8.72
C GLU A 88 12.10 2.77 8.75
N ASN A 89 11.37 3.88 8.92
CA ASN A 89 11.95 5.24 8.89
C ASN A 89 12.70 5.65 10.17
N ARG A 90 13.05 4.70 11.05
CA ARG A 90 13.79 4.98 12.30
C ARG A 90 15.21 5.48 12.03
N GLU A 91 15.81 4.97 10.96
CA GLU A 91 17.10 5.38 10.45
C GLU A 91 16.99 5.54 8.94
N LEU A 92 17.96 6.22 8.34
CA LEU A 92 18.09 6.21 6.88
C LEU A 92 18.21 4.75 6.42
N ASN A 93 17.42 4.38 5.43
CA ASN A 93 17.41 3.04 4.86
C ASN A 93 17.34 3.08 3.33
N GLN A 94 17.90 2.02 2.74
CA GLN A 94 17.83 1.75 1.32
C GLN A 94 17.97 0.24 1.08
N PHE A 95 17.20 -0.29 0.13
CA PHE A 95 17.37 -1.64 -0.40
C PHE A 95 17.60 -1.56 -1.90
N THR A 96 18.72 -2.07 -2.40
CA THR A 96 19.08 -2.03 -3.82
C THR A 96 19.29 -3.43 -4.38
N GLN A 97 18.53 -3.76 -5.42
CA GLN A 97 18.48 -5.09 -6.01
C GLN A 97 18.79 -5.00 -7.49
N GLY A 98 19.81 -5.73 -7.96
CA GLY A 98 20.07 -5.90 -9.38
C GLY A 98 18.93 -6.65 -10.04
N VAL A 99 18.54 -6.24 -11.25
CA VAL A 99 17.44 -6.84 -12.00
C VAL A 99 17.71 -6.83 -13.50
N ILE A 100 17.06 -7.75 -14.22
CA ILE A 100 16.78 -7.63 -15.65
C ILE A 100 15.31 -7.26 -15.80
N PHE A 101 15.04 -6.04 -16.29
CA PHE A 101 13.69 -5.52 -16.41
C PHE A 101 12.87 -6.34 -17.41
N GLY A 102 11.62 -6.64 -17.05
CA GLY A 102 10.61 -7.08 -18.00
C GLY A 102 9.74 -5.91 -18.45
N LYS A 103 8.58 -6.22 -19.02
CA LYS A 103 7.65 -5.22 -19.56
C LYS A 103 6.88 -4.42 -18.51
N GLN A 104 6.68 -4.98 -17.31
CA GLN A 104 5.83 -4.35 -16.32
C GLN A 104 6.20 -4.82 -14.93
N LEU A 105 6.78 -3.92 -14.14
CA LEU A 105 7.16 -4.18 -12.76
C LEU A 105 5.95 -3.98 -11.85
N GLN A 106 5.69 -4.94 -10.96
CA GLN A 106 4.53 -4.92 -10.08
C GLN A 106 4.91 -5.37 -8.68
N PHE A 107 4.32 -4.75 -7.66
CA PHE A 107 4.44 -5.14 -6.26
C PHE A 107 3.29 -4.56 -5.46
N ASP A 108 3.09 -5.10 -4.26
CA ASP A 108 2.20 -4.52 -3.26
C ASP A 108 3.04 -3.84 -2.18
N VAL A 109 2.59 -2.68 -1.72
CA VAL A 109 3.17 -1.98 -0.58
C VAL A 109 2.10 -1.75 0.49
N GLU A 110 2.39 -2.20 1.69
CA GLU A 110 1.56 -2.01 2.88
C GLU A 110 2.26 -1.05 3.84
N PHE A 111 1.56 0.00 4.24
CA PHE A 111 2.06 0.96 5.22
C PHE A 111 1.38 0.78 6.57
N ALA A 112 2.20 0.69 7.61
CA ALA A 112 1.75 0.60 9.00
C ALA A 112 2.63 1.48 9.88
N GLY A 113 2.05 2.19 10.84
CA GLY A 113 2.79 3.10 11.69
C GLY A 113 1.92 3.93 12.61
N GLU A 114 2.58 4.84 13.33
CA GLU A 114 1.92 5.79 14.22
C GLU A 114 1.19 6.87 13.42
N GLN A 115 -0.09 7.06 13.75
CA GLN A 115 -0.84 8.21 13.26
C GLN A 115 -0.57 9.39 14.18
N SER A 116 0.29 10.31 13.75
CA SER A 116 0.58 11.55 14.48
C SER A 116 0.04 12.76 13.72
N LEU A 117 -0.41 13.76 14.48
CA LEU A 117 -0.79 15.08 13.97
C LEU A 117 0.40 16.06 13.97
N ILE A 118 1.54 15.66 14.52
CA ILE A 118 2.75 16.46 14.67
C ILE A 118 3.99 15.71 14.18
N GLY A 119 5.02 16.46 13.79
CA GLY A 119 6.29 15.92 13.29
C GLY A 119 6.43 16.07 11.77
N SER A 120 7.67 15.95 11.30
CA SER A 120 8.01 15.98 9.88
C SER A 120 7.44 14.81 9.08
N GLY A 121 7.40 14.98 7.76
CA GLY A 121 6.91 13.95 6.85
C GLY A 121 7.92 12.84 6.58
N THR A 122 7.40 11.69 6.17
CA THR A 122 8.18 10.54 5.67
C THR A 122 7.91 10.34 4.19
N ARG A 123 8.90 9.86 3.44
CA ARG A 123 8.80 9.58 2.01
C ARG A 123 9.14 8.12 1.75
N PHE A 124 8.23 7.41 1.10
CA PHE A 124 8.51 6.12 0.47
C PHE A 124 8.86 6.36 -1.00
N ALA A 125 9.94 5.77 -1.47
CA ALA A 125 10.35 5.89 -2.87
C ALA A 125 10.76 4.53 -3.45
N LEU A 126 10.42 4.34 -4.73
CA LEU A 126 11.05 3.36 -5.62
C LEU A 126 11.76 4.14 -6.73
N ALA A 127 13.05 3.90 -6.90
CA ALA A 127 13.82 4.37 -8.04
C ALA A 127 14.23 3.19 -8.93
N LEU A 128 14.30 3.45 -10.23
CA LEU A 128 14.82 2.52 -11.23
C LEU A 128 16.10 3.11 -11.78
N TYR A 129 17.16 2.30 -11.83
CA TYR A 129 18.47 2.75 -12.30
C TYR A 129 19.00 1.86 -13.40
N ASP A 130 19.82 2.43 -14.29
CA ASP A 130 20.69 1.63 -15.16
C ASP A 130 21.91 1.08 -14.39
N ARG A 131 22.79 0.36 -15.09
CA ARG A 131 24.01 -0.21 -14.47
C ARG A 131 25.02 0.85 -14.01
N SER A 132 24.83 2.12 -14.36
CA SER A 132 25.66 3.26 -13.97
C SER A 132 24.99 4.16 -12.93
N PHE A 133 23.88 3.72 -12.32
CA PHE A 133 23.08 4.50 -11.37
C PHE A 133 22.43 5.77 -11.94
N ALA A 134 22.26 5.86 -13.27
CA ALA A 134 21.43 6.91 -13.85
C ALA A 134 19.95 6.55 -13.69
N ALA A 135 19.14 7.49 -13.20
CA ALA A 135 17.71 7.28 -13.00
C ALA A 135 16.99 7.01 -14.33
N LEU A 136 16.12 6.00 -14.32
CA LEU A 136 15.29 5.58 -15.44
C LEU A 136 13.83 5.89 -15.16
N LEU A 137 13.09 6.24 -16.22
CA LEU A 137 11.63 6.42 -16.19
C LEU A 137 11.13 7.44 -15.14
N SER A 138 11.94 8.45 -14.85
CA SER A 138 11.59 9.52 -13.91
C SER A 138 12.11 10.87 -14.39
N ASN A 139 11.26 11.89 -14.25
CA ASN A 139 11.62 13.31 -14.34
C ASN A 139 11.75 13.97 -12.96
N ASP A 140 11.56 13.20 -11.88
CA ASP A 140 11.66 13.71 -10.52
C ASP A 140 13.13 13.99 -10.17
N PRO A 141 13.45 15.12 -9.52
CA PRO A 141 14.83 15.45 -9.14
C PRO A 141 15.49 14.42 -8.23
N THR A 142 14.70 13.62 -7.49
CA THR A 142 15.21 12.54 -6.63
C THR A 142 15.47 11.25 -7.39
N GLY A 143 15.03 11.15 -8.66
CA GLY A 143 15.12 9.94 -9.49
C GLY A 143 14.07 8.87 -9.16
N ALA A 144 13.11 9.17 -8.30
CA ALA A 144 12.04 8.24 -7.93
C ALA A 144 11.06 8.02 -9.09
N ALA A 145 10.77 6.76 -9.44
CA ALA A 145 9.71 6.38 -10.37
C ALA A 145 8.34 6.23 -9.65
N VAL A 146 8.37 5.93 -8.35
CA VAL A 146 7.19 5.96 -7.46
C VAL A 146 7.57 6.71 -6.21
N LEU A 147 6.71 7.62 -5.77
CA LEU A 147 6.92 8.43 -4.59
C LEU A 147 5.61 8.57 -3.82
N ALA A 148 5.63 8.22 -2.53
CA ALA A 148 4.54 8.46 -1.61
C ALA A 148 5.03 9.35 -0.46
N GLU A 149 4.25 10.38 -0.15
CA GLU A 149 4.51 11.31 0.95
C GLU A 149 3.52 11.10 2.08
N PHE A 150 4.06 11.01 3.29
CA PHE A 150 3.31 10.92 4.54
C PHE A 150 3.49 12.24 5.26
N THR A 151 2.45 13.07 5.25
CA THR A 151 2.42 14.33 6.01
C THR A 151 1.58 14.12 7.26
N SER A 152 2.08 14.56 8.41
CA SER A 152 1.38 14.44 9.69
C SER A 152 -0.05 14.97 9.62
N GLY A 153 -1.00 14.16 10.07
CA GLY A 153 -2.43 14.46 10.03
C GLY A 153 -3.08 14.46 8.64
N GLN A 154 -2.40 13.98 7.59
CA GLN A 154 -2.94 13.85 6.23
C GLN A 154 -2.96 12.39 5.79
N ALA A 155 -3.80 12.08 4.81
CA ALA A 155 -3.73 10.80 4.11
C ALA A 155 -2.42 10.70 3.32
N VAL A 156 -1.96 9.47 3.03
CA VAL A 156 -0.81 9.26 2.15
C VAL A 156 -1.09 9.85 0.77
N ASP A 157 -0.11 10.56 0.23
CA ASP A 157 -0.20 11.19 -1.08
C ASP A 157 0.82 10.57 -2.04
N PHE A 158 0.33 9.84 -3.05
CA PHE A 158 1.17 9.32 -4.13
C PHE A 158 1.35 10.37 -5.21
N LYS A 159 2.59 10.76 -5.46
CA LYS A 159 2.91 11.71 -6.52
C LYS A 159 2.81 11.03 -7.89
N THR A 160 2.20 11.73 -8.83
CA THR A 160 2.26 11.34 -10.24
C THR A 160 3.63 11.70 -10.79
N ILE A 161 4.44 10.69 -11.06
CA ILE A 161 5.73 10.84 -11.71
C ILE A 161 5.59 10.52 -13.19
N THR A 162 6.25 11.31 -14.04
CA THR A 162 6.32 11.06 -15.48
C THR A 162 7.75 10.79 -15.93
N ASP A 163 7.90 10.16 -17.10
CA ASP A 163 9.20 10.10 -17.77
C ASP A 163 9.58 11.46 -18.39
N ALA A 164 10.73 11.49 -19.08
CA ALA A 164 11.21 12.68 -19.78
C ALA A 164 10.30 13.10 -20.97
N GLN A 165 9.41 12.23 -21.42
CA GLN A 165 8.44 12.49 -22.49
C GLN A 165 7.06 12.89 -21.95
N GLY A 166 6.89 12.94 -20.62
CA GLY A 166 5.63 13.31 -19.97
C GLY A 166 4.63 12.16 -19.82
N ASN A 167 5.02 10.91 -20.06
CA ASN A 167 4.15 9.76 -19.87
C ASN A 167 4.12 9.36 -18.39
N ILE A 168 2.94 8.99 -17.88
CA ILE A 168 2.78 8.45 -16.52
C ILE A 168 3.30 7.01 -16.50
N MET A 169 4.33 6.75 -15.70
CA MET A 169 5.01 5.44 -15.66
C MET A 169 4.45 4.51 -14.60
N ALA A 170 3.92 5.05 -13.51
CA ALA A 170 3.38 4.26 -12.40
C ALA A 170 1.89 4.49 -12.21
N THR A 171 1.16 3.40 -11.99
CA THR A 171 -0.23 3.40 -11.54
C THR A 171 -0.30 2.76 -10.15
N ILE A 172 -1.01 3.43 -9.25
CA ILE A 172 -1.15 3.01 -7.85
C ILE A 172 -2.63 2.87 -7.56
N THR A 173 -3.03 1.70 -7.09
CA THR A 173 -4.43 1.41 -6.75
C THR A 173 -4.53 0.89 -5.31
N PRO A 174 -5.37 1.49 -4.44
CA PRO A 174 -5.59 0.95 -3.11
C PRO A 174 -6.23 -0.43 -3.20
N VAL A 175 -5.76 -1.37 -2.37
CA VAL A 175 -6.31 -2.72 -2.28
C VAL A 175 -7.41 -2.73 -1.21
N PRO A 176 -8.68 -3.00 -1.57
CA PRO A 176 -9.76 -3.03 -0.58
C PRO A 176 -9.54 -4.11 0.46
N GLU A 177 -9.68 -3.76 1.73
CA GLU A 177 -9.50 -4.71 2.82
C GLU A 177 -10.54 -5.85 2.76
N PRO A 178 -10.12 -7.12 2.96
CA PRO A 178 -11.02 -8.27 2.95
C PRO A 178 -12.19 -8.15 3.93
N GLU A 179 -11.96 -7.48 5.06
CA GLU A 179 -12.96 -7.28 6.12
C GLU A 179 -14.12 -6.39 5.66
N THR A 180 -13.89 -5.48 4.72
CA THR A 180 -14.95 -4.65 4.15
C THR A 180 -16.00 -5.52 3.45
N TYR A 181 -15.56 -6.54 2.69
CA TYR A 181 -16.48 -7.48 2.05
C TYR A 181 -17.16 -8.39 3.05
N ALA A 182 -16.45 -8.82 4.11
CA ALA A 182 -17.04 -9.62 5.17
C ALA A 182 -18.13 -8.85 5.92
N LEU A 183 -17.90 -7.58 6.26
CA LEU A 183 -18.88 -6.71 6.92
C LEU A 183 -20.06 -6.37 6.02
N VAL A 184 -19.83 -6.09 4.74
CA VAL A 184 -20.91 -5.92 3.75
C VAL A 184 -21.72 -7.21 3.61
N GLY A 185 -21.04 -8.36 3.51
CA GLY A 185 -21.68 -9.68 3.45
C GLY A 185 -22.52 -9.97 4.69
N LEU A 186 -21.99 -9.75 5.88
CA LEU A 186 -22.71 -9.90 7.15
C LEU A 186 -23.90 -8.94 7.25
N GLY A 187 -23.74 -7.69 6.81
CA GLY A 187 -24.83 -6.71 6.76
C GLY A 187 -25.97 -7.14 5.84
N LEU A 188 -25.65 -7.67 4.65
CA LEU A 188 -26.63 -8.20 3.71
C LEU A 188 -27.33 -9.46 4.25
N LEU A 189 -26.58 -10.37 4.87
CA LEU A 189 -27.14 -11.57 5.52
C LEU A 189 -28.11 -11.20 6.65
N GLY A 190 -27.75 -10.22 7.48
CA GLY A 190 -28.61 -9.70 8.53
C GLY A 190 -29.92 -9.09 7.99
N LEU A 191 -29.85 -8.34 6.87
CA LEU A 191 -31.04 -7.78 6.21
C LEU A 191 -31.96 -8.85 5.62
N VAL A 192 -31.40 -9.91 5.03
CA VAL A 192 -32.17 -11.04 4.48
C VAL A 192 -32.86 -11.82 5.60
N MET A 193 -32.15 -12.11 6.69
CA MET A 193 -32.73 -12.80 7.85
C MET A 193 -33.85 -11.96 8.49
N ARG A 194 -33.66 -10.65 8.63
CA ARG A 194 -34.69 -9.74 9.16
C ARG A 194 -35.95 -9.70 8.28
N ARG A 195 -35.80 -9.72 6.96
CA ARG A 195 -36.93 -9.80 6.03
C ARG A 195 -37.73 -11.09 6.18
N ARG A 196 -37.05 -12.22 6.38
CA ARG A 196 -37.72 -13.52 6.60
C ARG A 196 -38.48 -13.58 7.92
N MET A 197 -37.95 -12.98 8.98
CA MET A 197 -38.62 -12.92 10.28
C MET A 197 -39.87 -12.02 10.25
N MET A 198 -39.83 -10.89 9.53
CA MET A 198 -41.02 -10.02 9.36
C MET A 198 -42.11 -10.62 8.47
N GLY A 199 -41.74 -11.49 7.52
CA GLY A 199 -42.71 -12.22 6.69
C GLY A 199 -43.47 -13.31 7.44
N ALA A 200 -42.85 -13.90 8.49
CA ALA A 200 -43.47 -14.95 9.30
C ALA A 200 -44.53 -14.41 10.28
N ASP A 201 -44.40 -13.16 10.74
CA ASP A 201 -45.38 -12.52 11.64
C ASP A 201 -46.73 -12.20 10.99
N LEU A 202 -46.81 -12.22 9.65
CA LEU A 202 -48.06 -11.93 8.91
C LEU A 202 -48.93 -13.18 8.65
N TYR A 203 -48.46 -14.38 9.00
CA TYR A 203 -49.20 -15.64 8.78
C TYR A 203 -49.69 -16.32 10.08
N GLY A 204 -49.51 -15.67 11.24
CA GLY A 204 -49.89 -16.19 12.56
C GLY A 204 -51.19 -15.64 13.15
N LYS A 205 -51.99 -14.88 12.40
CA LYS A 205 -53.29 -14.35 12.85
C LYS A 205 -54.42 -14.72 11.88
N THR A 206 -54.86 -15.97 11.93
CA THR A 206 -56.25 -16.34 11.67
C THR A 206 -56.63 -17.57 12.49
N VAL A 207 -57.51 -17.31 13.47
CA VAL A 207 -58.50 -18.17 14.14
C VAL A 207 -58.02 -19.47 14.77
#